data_AF-A0A524ICU2-F1
#
_entry.id   AF-A0A524ICU2-F1
#
_cell.length_a   1.000
_cell.length_b   1.000
_cell.length_c   1.000
_cell.angle_alpha   90.00
_cell.angle_beta   90.00
_cell.angle_gamma   90.00
#
_symmetry.space_group_name_H-M   'P 1'
#
loop_
_entity.id
_entity.type
_entity.pdbx_description
1 polymer ?
#
loop_
_entity_poly.entity_id
_entity_poly.type
_entity_poly.pdbx_seq_one_letter_code
_entity_poly.pdbx_strand_id
1 'polypeptide(L)'
;MGTFSAYTVNQTSRLVSIIYIDNYGTVSERTIRPLRTYKGRNGYTYIEAYCYLRGETRTFRKDHILTWTGQPSQGVSAPARDVPAQPGAITPPLRVPVEKVYKPAEISRMQPAARKEPKAVIPPHGKKAPSGFGIFFRIITAMGFIGGILYGVWNSPGFELPDLLPDKPGEVYDPEPAARVVVKPAEEPAAPVTAAAPAVEEAAPPPPVTVTTYSEYRGFRIKVDTTGSESACTVEDLQISTTSYYVALRGINDLLFREATGMANGELENIYASADKDGSGALSWEEVIKFQSWLAGAYAYRFNEAALWPYQFMIQRGGDCEDWALFTCGLLRYWGWESYVGAFMPPGGYLGHAITLVYSQQEIIGFGSYSIEEHCYLNGRPVKAGCYIPIDYEKVGDISDAMEADWELKELFVPEEIYGRQM
;
A
#
# COMPACT_ATOMS: atom_id res chain seq x y z
N MET A 1 -17.14 -40.93 -11.14
CA MET A 1 -16.79 -40.21 -9.89
C MET A 1 -15.59 -40.85 -9.22
N GLY A 2 -14.41 -40.29 -9.49
CA GLY A 2 -13.16 -40.72 -8.89
C GLY A 2 -13.06 -40.22 -7.45
N THR A 3 -12.66 -41.10 -6.55
CA THR A 3 -12.33 -40.83 -5.16
C THR A 3 -11.15 -39.84 -5.09
N PHE A 4 -11.39 -38.62 -4.60
CA PHE A 4 -10.30 -37.75 -4.15
C PHE A 4 -9.73 -38.31 -2.86
N SER A 5 -8.67 -39.11 -3.01
CA SER A 5 -7.84 -39.59 -1.91
C SER A 5 -7.28 -38.40 -1.15
N ALA A 6 -7.53 -38.34 0.16
CA ALA A 6 -6.85 -37.45 1.08
C ALA A 6 -5.36 -37.81 1.09
N TYR A 7 -4.58 -37.16 0.21
CA TYR A 7 -3.13 -37.25 0.23
C TYR A 7 -2.62 -36.56 1.49
N THR A 8 -2.34 -37.36 2.51
CA THR A 8 -1.46 -36.97 3.62
C THR A 8 -0.13 -36.53 3.02
N VAL A 9 0.17 -35.23 3.14
CA VAL A 9 1.32 -34.55 2.54
C VAL A 9 2.62 -35.09 3.18
N ASN A 10 3.19 -36.14 2.59
CA ASN A 10 4.59 -36.52 2.72
C ASN A 10 5.43 -35.97 1.53
N GLN A 11 4.94 -34.94 0.83
CA GLN A 11 5.57 -34.35 -0.37
C GLN A 11 6.51 -33.16 -0.08
N THR A 12 7.08 -33.02 1.12
CA THR A 12 7.88 -31.85 1.54
C THR A 12 9.24 -31.70 0.82
N SER A 13 9.51 -32.44 -0.25
CA SER A 13 10.79 -32.40 -0.99
C SER A 13 10.69 -32.10 -2.49
N ARG A 14 9.49 -32.03 -3.08
CA ARG A 14 9.36 -31.75 -4.52
C ARG A 14 9.24 -30.27 -4.82
N LEU A 15 9.92 -29.83 -5.88
CA LEU A 15 9.73 -28.48 -6.42
C LEU A 15 8.36 -28.37 -7.07
N VAL A 16 7.74 -27.21 -6.91
CA VAL A 16 6.42 -26.90 -7.46
C VAL A 16 6.54 -25.56 -8.18
N SER A 17 6.01 -25.46 -9.41
CA SER A 17 5.74 -24.17 -10.04
C SER A 17 4.32 -23.73 -9.66
N ILE A 18 4.19 -22.50 -9.17
CA ILE A 18 2.91 -21.89 -8.83
C ILE A 18 2.71 -20.62 -9.64
N ILE A 19 1.48 -20.37 -10.10
CA ILE A 19 1.04 -19.03 -10.47
C ILE A 19 0.42 -18.41 -9.22
N TYR A 20 1.02 -17.33 -8.73
CA TYR A 20 0.65 -16.65 -7.50
C TYR A 20 0.19 -15.23 -7.79
N ILE A 21 -1.01 -14.88 -7.32
CA ILE A 21 -1.51 -13.51 -7.31
C ILE A 21 -1.25 -12.91 -5.93
N ASP A 22 -0.56 -11.78 -5.84
CA ASP A 22 -0.35 -11.15 -4.54
C ASP A 22 -1.57 -10.32 -4.08
N ASN A 23 -1.48 -9.73 -2.90
CA ASN A 23 -2.52 -8.85 -2.37
C ASN A 23 -2.77 -7.60 -3.25
N TYR A 24 -1.91 -7.33 -4.23
CA TYR A 24 -2.02 -6.21 -5.17
C TYR A 24 -2.56 -6.64 -6.54
N GLY A 25 -3.00 -7.90 -6.69
CA GLY A 25 -3.48 -8.42 -7.97
C GLY A 25 -2.37 -8.78 -8.96
N THR A 26 -1.10 -8.61 -8.58
CA THR A 26 0.03 -8.91 -9.49
C THR A 26 0.23 -10.42 -9.57
N VAL A 27 0.11 -10.95 -10.78
CA VAL A 27 0.31 -12.37 -11.06
C VAL A 27 1.78 -12.63 -11.36
N SER A 28 2.35 -13.66 -10.71
CA SER A 28 3.75 -14.06 -10.89
C SER A 28 3.87 -15.58 -10.92
N GLU A 29 4.70 -16.11 -11.82
CA GLU A 29 5.11 -17.51 -11.77
C GLU A 29 6.30 -17.68 -10.82
N ARG A 30 6.24 -18.68 -9.93
CA ARG A 30 7.28 -18.92 -8.93
C ARG A 30 7.55 -20.40 -8.78
N THR A 31 8.82 -20.77 -8.78
CA THR A 31 9.25 -22.09 -8.30
C THR A 31 9.45 -22.04 -6.80
N ILE A 32 8.75 -22.91 -6.07
CA ILE A 32 8.82 -23.02 -4.61
C ILE A 32 9.14 -24.46 -4.17
N ARG A 33 9.77 -24.59 -3.02
CA ARG A 33 9.88 -25.86 -2.28
C ARG A 33 9.02 -25.78 -1.02
N PRO A 34 7.82 -26.40 -1.01
CA PRO A 34 6.94 -26.37 0.15
C PRO A 34 7.59 -27.05 1.36
N LEU A 35 7.60 -26.34 2.50
CA LEU A 35 8.16 -26.82 3.76
C LEU A 35 7.05 -27.31 4.69
N ARG A 36 6.01 -26.48 4.90
CA ARG A 36 4.83 -26.85 5.69
C ARG A 36 3.60 -26.04 5.28
N THR A 37 2.43 -26.56 5.64
CA THR A 37 1.15 -25.84 5.53
C THR A 37 0.59 -25.59 6.92
N TYR A 38 0.08 -24.40 7.21
CA TYR A 38 -0.51 -24.06 8.50
C TYR A 38 -1.68 -23.08 8.35
N LYS A 39 -2.56 -23.01 9.35
CA LYS A 39 -3.68 -22.06 9.39
C LYS A 39 -3.29 -20.83 10.22
N GLY A 40 -3.43 -19.64 9.66
CA GLY A 40 -3.17 -18.38 10.35
C GLY A 40 -4.28 -18.02 11.33
N ARG A 41 -4.01 -17.07 12.24
CA ARG A 41 -5.01 -16.55 13.19
C ARG A 41 -6.21 -15.88 12.51
N ASN A 42 -6.02 -15.40 11.29
CA ASN A 42 -7.06 -14.81 10.45
C ASN A 42 -7.87 -15.85 9.66
N GLY A 43 -7.70 -17.15 9.94
CA GLY A 43 -8.49 -18.23 9.33
C GLY A 43 -8.00 -18.71 7.97
N TYR A 44 -7.11 -17.98 7.30
CA TYR A 44 -6.55 -18.40 6.01
C TYR A 44 -5.50 -19.51 6.17
N THR A 45 -5.32 -20.30 5.11
CA THR A 45 -4.29 -21.35 5.05
C THR A 45 -3.05 -20.80 4.33
N TYR A 46 -1.88 -21.00 4.92
CA TYR A 46 -0.60 -20.56 4.40
C TYR A 46 0.30 -21.75 4.10
N ILE A 47 1.12 -21.62 3.07
CA ILE A 47 2.17 -22.54 2.70
C ILE A 47 3.50 -21.83 2.95
N GLU A 48 4.27 -22.29 3.93
CA GLU A 48 5.65 -21.86 4.09
C GLU A 48 6.52 -22.64 3.10
N ALA A 49 7.28 -21.93 2.27
CA ALA A 49 8.08 -22.52 1.21
C ALA A 49 9.35 -21.71 0.94
N TYR A 50 10.42 -22.37 0.50
CA TYR A 50 11.59 -21.67 -0.02
C TYR A 50 11.30 -21.18 -1.45
N CYS A 51 11.41 -19.88 -1.69
CA CYS A 51 11.09 -19.25 -2.97
C CYS A 51 12.38 -19.02 -3.77
N TYR A 52 12.55 -19.76 -4.87
CA TYR A 52 13.76 -19.68 -5.68
C TYR A 52 13.94 -18.34 -6.40
N LEU A 53 12.84 -17.68 -6.75
CA LEU A 53 12.88 -16.34 -7.35
C LEU A 53 13.48 -15.29 -6.40
N ARG A 54 13.33 -15.48 -5.08
CA ARG A 54 13.79 -14.51 -4.06
C ARG A 54 14.99 -15.00 -3.25
N GLY A 55 15.35 -16.27 -3.33
CA GLY A 55 16.45 -16.85 -2.55
C GLY A 55 16.17 -16.96 -1.04
N GLU A 56 14.91 -16.90 -0.60
CA GLU A 56 14.52 -16.85 0.81
C GLU A 56 13.27 -17.70 1.11
N THR A 57 13.06 -18.05 2.38
CA THR A 57 11.81 -18.68 2.86
C THR A 57 10.70 -17.65 2.96
N ARG A 58 9.53 -17.95 2.40
CA ARG A 58 8.34 -17.08 2.46
C ARG A 58 7.08 -17.88 2.73
N THR A 59 6.01 -17.17 3.07
CA THR A 59 4.68 -17.72 3.26
C THR A 59 3.76 -17.27 2.13
N PHE A 60 3.02 -18.21 1.56
CA PHE A 60 2.11 -18.01 0.45
C PHE A 60 0.69 -18.32 0.92
N ARG A 61 -0.27 -17.41 0.72
CA ARG A 61 -1.67 -17.70 1.04
C ARG A 61 -2.21 -18.72 0.03
N LYS A 62 -2.82 -19.80 0.50
CA LYS A 62 -3.21 -20.93 -0.37
C LYS A 62 -4.25 -20.54 -1.42
N ASP A 63 -5.18 -19.67 -1.07
CA ASP A 63 -6.22 -19.11 -1.94
C ASP A 63 -5.68 -18.07 -2.94
N HIS A 64 -4.42 -17.66 -2.80
CA HIS A 64 -3.71 -16.79 -3.75
C HIS A 64 -2.90 -17.56 -4.79
N ILE A 65 -2.90 -18.89 -4.70
CA ILE A 65 -2.26 -19.77 -5.67
C ILE A 65 -3.30 -20.16 -6.72
N LEU A 66 -3.17 -19.60 -7.92
CA LEU A 66 -4.06 -19.84 -9.05
C LEU A 66 -3.79 -21.21 -9.70
N THR A 67 -2.52 -21.61 -9.76
CA THR A 67 -2.12 -22.93 -10.30
C THR A 67 -1.03 -23.56 -9.44
N TRP A 68 -1.02 -24.89 -9.40
CA TRP A 68 -0.05 -25.70 -8.67
C TRP A 68 0.40 -26.87 -9.52
N THR A 69 1.60 -26.78 -10.09
CA THR A 69 2.15 -27.80 -10.98
C THR A 69 3.40 -28.39 -10.36
N GLY A 70 3.34 -29.66 -9.96
CA GLY A 70 4.51 -30.39 -9.48
C GLY A 70 5.55 -30.52 -10.59
N GLN A 71 6.81 -30.17 -10.30
CA GLN A 71 7.90 -30.38 -11.24
C GLN A 71 8.39 -31.83 -11.13
N PRO A 72 8.71 -32.51 -12.24
CA PRO A 72 9.41 -33.79 -12.18
C PRO A 72 10.72 -33.58 -11.42
N SER A 73 11.08 -34.54 -10.56
CA SER A 73 12.28 -34.45 -9.74
C SER A 73 13.54 -34.52 -10.59
N GLN A 74 13.91 -33.41 -11.21
CA GLN A 74 15.28 -33.19 -11.69
C GLN A 74 16.10 -32.81 -10.46
N GLY A 75 17.23 -33.47 -10.25
CA GLY A 75 18.05 -33.40 -9.03
C GLY A 75 18.69 -32.04 -8.76
N VAL A 76 17.88 -31.00 -8.51
CA VAL A 76 18.34 -29.67 -8.13
C VAL A 76 18.70 -29.69 -6.65
N SER A 77 19.99 -29.86 -6.35
CA SER A 77 20.53 -29.63 -5.02
C SER A 77 20.27 -28.17 -4.62
N ALA A 78 19.81 -27.94 -3.38
CA ALA A 78 19.81 -26.58 -2.85
C ALA A 78 21.27 -26.11 -2.73
N PRO A 79 21.57 -24.83 -3.03
CA PRO A 79 22.87 -24.28 -2.67
C PRO A 79 23.06 -24.44 -1.15
N ALA A 80 24.25 -24.88 -0.75
CA ALA A 80 24.63 -24.95 0.66
C ALA A 80 24.47 -23.56 1.29
N ARG A 81 24.03 -23.51 2.55
CA ARG A 81 23.98 -22.27 3.33
C ARG A 81 25.38 -21.69 3.41
N ASP A 82 25.67 -20.65 2.63
CA ASP A 82 26.81 -19.80 2.88
C ASP A 82 26.52 -18.98 4.14
N VAL A 83 27.26 -19.30 5.22
CA VAL A 83 27.32 -18.49 6.42
C VAL A 83 28.02 -17.18 6.03
N PRO A 84 27.39 -16.00 6.18
CA PRO A 84 28.03 -14.75 5.81
C PRO A 84 29.28 -14.52 6.67
N ALA A 85 30.40 -14.29 6.00
CA ALA A 85 31.65 -13.88 6.62
C ALA A 85 31.46 -12.55 7.37
N GLN A 86 32.11 -12.42 8.52
CA GLN A 86 32.16 -11.17 9.29
C GLN A 86 32.58 -10.00 8.40
N PRO A 87 31.88 -8.85 8.45
CA PRO A 87 32.28 -7.67 7.70
C PRO A 87 33.60 -7.12 8.25
N GLY A 88 34.61 -7.08 7.37
CA GLY A 88 35.90 -6.44 7.62
C GLY A 88 35.74 -4.93 7.80
N ALA A 89 36.62 -4.36 8.61
CA ALA A 89 36.64 -2.95 8.97
C ALA A 89 36.72 -2.04 7.73
N ILE A 90 35.72 -1.17 7.57
CA ILE A 90 35.70 -0.11 6.57
C ILE A 90 36.54 1.06 7.09
N THR A 91 37.55 1.45 6.30
CA THR A 91 38.36 2.64 6.52
C THR A 91 37.51 3.89 6.25
N PRO A 92 37.52 4.92 7.11
CA PRO A 92 36.73 6.13 6.89
C PRO A 92 37.26 6.94 5.69
N PRO A 93 36.38 7.55 4.88
CA PRO A 93 36.81 8.40 3.77
C PRO A 93 37.39 9.73 4.26
N LEU A 94 38.39 10.19 3.50
CA LEU A 94 39.10 11.45 3.64
C LEU A 94 38.12 12.64 3.64
N ARG A 95 38.19 13.50 4.67
CA ARG A 95 37.48 14.79 4.73
C ARG A 95 38.07 15.75 3.71
N VAL A 96 37.24 16.29 2.83
CA VAL A 96 37.55 17.48 2.01
C VAL A 96 37.07 18.72 2.77
N PRO A 97 37.89 19.77 2.94
CA PRO A 97 37.45 21.00 3.57
C PRO A 97 36.58 21.81 2.61
N VAL A 98 35.33 22.08 3.00
CA VAL A 98 34.47 23.05 2.33
C VAL A 98 34.62 24.39 3.06
N GLU A 99 35.47 25.24 2.49
CA GLU A 99 35.60 26.64 2.86
C GLU A 99 34.81 27.48 1.84
N LYS A 100 33.68 28.06 2.27
CA LYS A 100 33.20 29.40 1.85
C LYS A 100 31.88 29.78 2.53
N VAL A 101 32.05 30.52 3.62
CA VAL A 101 31.35 31.75 4.01
C VAL A 101 30.10 32.12 3.18
N TYR A 102 28.93 32.03 3.81
CA TYR A 102 27.77 32.84 3.45
C TYR A 102 27.37 33.66 4.69
N LYS A 103 27.42 34.99 4.58
CA LYS A 103 26.94 35.93 5.61
C LYS A 103 25.45 36.23 5.35
N PRO A 104 24.53 35.91 6.26
CA PRO A 104 23.17 36.43 6.18
C PRO A 104 23.14 37.89 6.60
N ALA A 105 22.36 38.68 5.87
CA ALA A 105 22.11 40.08 6.14
C ALA A 105 21.44 40.27 7.51
N GLU A 106 21.91 41.31 8.20
CA GLU A 106 21.48 41.78 9.51
C GLU A 106 20.05 42.32 9.43
N ILE A 107 19.06 41.52 9.85
CA ILE A 107 17.68 41.99 10.00
C ILE A 107 17.52 42.58 11.39
N SER A 108 17.27 43.88 11.39
CA SER A 108 17.08 44.75 12.55
C SER A 108 15.96 44.26 13.47
N ARG A 109 16.27 44.22 14.78
CA ARG A 109 15.36 43.85 15.87
C ARG A 109 14.20 44.85 15.96
N MET A 110 12.97 44.37 15.72
CA MET A 110 11.78 44.94 16.36
C MET A 110 11.28 43.96 17.43
N GLN A 111 11.26 44.41 18.68
CA GLN A 111 10.59 43.70 19.79
C GLN A 111 9.07 43.72 19.56
N PRO A 112 8.37 42.58 19.56
CA PRO A 112 6.93 42.56 19.67
C PRO A 112 6.50 42.63 21.14
N ALA A 113 5.48 43.44 21.40
CA ALA A 113 4.80 43.55 22.69
C ALA A 113 4.20 42.20 23.11
N ALA A 114 4.25 41.92 24.42
CA ALA A 114 3.71 40.71 25.05
C ALA A 114 2.22 40.51 24.70
N ARG A 115 1.94 39.53 23.84
CA ARG A 115 0.58 39.11 23.48
C ARG A 115 0.26 37.82 24.22
N LYS A 116 -0.91 37.78 24.89
CA LYS A 116 -1.38 36.59 25.62
C LYS A 116 -1.54 35.42 24.64
N GLU A 117 -0.84 34.31 24.92
CA GLU A 117 -1.00 33.05 24.20
C GLU A 117 -2.40 32.46 24.48
N PRO A 118 -3.16 32.05 23.45
CA PRO A 118 -4.38 31.28 23.64
C PRO A 118 -4.01 29.87 24.12
N LYS A 119 -4.52 29.46 25.28
CA LYS A 119 -4.42 28.08 25.75
C LYS A 119 -5.33 27.21 24.89
N ALA A 120 -4.77 26.29 24.12
CA ALA A 120 -5.51 25.18 23.55
C ALA A 120 -6.13 24.36 24.69
N VAL A 121 -7.45 24.27 24.76
CA VAL A 121 -8.16 23.47 25.76
C VAL A 121 -8.33 22.06 25.20
N ILE A 122 -7.47 21.14 25.64
CA ILE A 122 -7.66 19.71 25.37
C ILE A 122 -8.73 19.21 26.36
N PRO A 123 -9.87 18.66 25.91
CA PRO A 123 -10.83 18.04 26.82
C PRO A 123 -10.16 16.82 27.47
N PRO A 124 -10.27 16.64 28.81
CA PRO A 124 -9.66 15.52 29.48
C PRO A 124 -10.28 14.20 28.98
N HIS A 125 -9.45 13.33 28.39
CA HIS A 125 -9.82 11.94 28.18
C HIS A 125 -10.32 11.35 29.50
N GLY A 126 -11.57 10.89 29.50
CA GLY A 126 -12.23 10.33 30.67
C GLY A 126 -11.41 9.18 31.25
N LYS A 127 -10.82 9.42 32.42
CA LYS A 127 -10.06 8.43 33.20
C LYS A 127 -10.97 7.25 33.54
N LYS A 128 -10.90 6.16 32.77
CA LYS A 128 -11.37 4.86 33.24
C LYS A 128 -10.22 4.25 34.05
N ALA A 129 -10.32 4.30 35.37
CA ALA A 129 -9.41 3.59 36.26
C ALA A 129 -9.45 2.08 35.93
N PRO A 130 -8.30 1.40 35.79
CA PRO A 130 -8.30 -0.04 35.60
C PRO A 130 -8.68 -0.71 36.92
N SER A 131 -9.94 -1.16 37.04
CA SER A 131 -10.32 -2.05 38.14
C SER A 131 -9.76 -3.43 37.85
N GLY A 132 -8.83 -3.90 38.69
CA GLY A 132 -8.18 -5.21 38.61
C GLY A 132 -9.12 -6.42 38.75
N PHE A 133 -10.44 -6.22 38.71
CA PHE A 133 -11.47 -7.25 38.86
C PHE A 133 -11.95 -7.82 37.51
N GLY A 134 -11.71 -7.12 36.39
CA GLY A 134 -12.24 -7.48 35.07
C GLY A 134 -11.49 -8.59 34.31
N ILE A 135 -10.21 -8.83 34.66
CA ILE A 135 -9.36 -9.81 33.94
C ILE A 135 -9.74 -11.25 34.32
N PHE A 136 -10.13 -11.49 35.58
CA PHE A 136 -10.44 -12.84 36.06
C PHE A 136 -11.75 -13.40 35.47
N PHE A 137 -12.77 -12.54 35.26
CA PHE A 137 -14.04 -12.98 34.66
C PHE A 137 -13.94 -13.25 33.15
N ARG A 138 -13.11 -12.50 32.42
CA ARG A 138 -12.95 -12.68 30.96
C ARG A 138 -12.30 -14.01 30.56
N ILE A 139 -11.42 -14.57 31.40
CA ILE A 139 -10.79 -15.87 31.15
C ILE A 139 -11.80 -17.01 31.34
N ILE A 140 -12.70 -16.91 32.34
CA ILE A 140 -13.70 -17.95 32.62
C ILE A 140 -14.80 -17.96 31.54
N THR A 141 -15.24 -16.81 31.02
CA THR A 141 -16.25 -16.77 29.95
C THR A 141 -15.72 -17.27 28.61
N ALA A 142 -14.43 -17.02 28.29
CA ALA A 142 -13.80 -17.50 27.06
C ALA A 142 -13.65 -19.03 27.03
N MET A 143 -13.37 -19.67 28.18
CA MET A 143 -13.26 -21.13 28.25
C MET A 143 -14.63 -21.83 28.14
N GLY A 144 -15.70 -21.24 28.69
CA GLY A 144 -17.06 -21.79 28.54
C GLY A 144 -17.60 -21.74 27.11
N PHE A 145 -17.27 -20.68 26.35
CA PHE A 145 -17.77 -20.50 24.98
C PHE A 145 -17.09 -21.44 23.97
N ILE A 146 -15.79 -21.71 24.15
CA ILE A 146 -15.04 -22.65 23.30
C ILE A 146 -15.51 -24.10 23.54
N GLY A 147 -15.83 -24.46 24.78
CA GLY A 147 -16.39 -25.78 25.11
C GLY A 147 -17.76 -26.04 24.47
N GLY A 148 -18.63 -25.02 24.41
CA GLY A 148 -19.97 -25.15 23.80
C GLY A 148 -19.95 -25.32 22.28
N ILE A 149 -19.06 -24.62 21.58
CA ILE A 149 -18.97 -24.68 20.11
C ILE A 149 -18.40 -26.03 19.64
N LEU A 150 -17.40 -26.57 20.36
CA LEU A 150 -16.80 -27.86 20.02
C LEU A 150 -17.79 -29.03 20.24
N TYR A 151 -18.69 -28.93 21.22
CA TYR A 151 -19.71 -29.95 21.48
C TYR A 151 -20.85 -29.93 20.43
N GLY A 152 -21.20 -28.75 19.89
CA GLY A 152 -22.26 -28.60 18.89
C GLY A 152 -21.86 -29.07 17.49
N VAL A 153 -20.60 -28.86 17.09
CA VAL A 153 -20.09 -29.26 15.76
C VAL A 153 -19.84 -30.78 15.69
N TRP A 154 -19.49 -31.43 16.81
CA TRP A 154 -19.23 -32.87 16.83
C TRP A 154 -20.50 -33.73 16.65
N ASN A 155 -21.68 -33.19 16.96
CA ASN A 155 -22.92 -33.98 17.07
C ASN A 155 -23.99 -33.68 16.01
N SER A 156 -23.67 -32.97 14.93
CA SER A 156 -24.65 -32.62 13.89
C SER A 156 -24.47 -33.48 12.62
N PRO A 157 -25.31 -34.51 12.38
CA PRO A 157 -25.30 -35.28 11.14
C PRO A 157 -26.12 -34.59 10.04
N GLY A 158 -25.59 -34.50 8.81
CA GLY A 158 -26.40 -34.37 7.60
C GLY A 158 -26.33 -33.05 6.81
N PHE A 159 -25.14 -32.53 6.51
CA PHE A 159 -25.01 -31.41 5.56
C PHE A 159 -24.33 -31.88 4.26
N GLU A 160 -25.14 -32.16 3.22
CA GLU A 160 -24.68 -32.45 1.85
C GLU A 160 -24.99 -31.24 0.94
N LEU A 161 -24.01 -30.82 0.13
CA LEU A 161 -24.17 -29.80 -0.91
C LEU A 161 -24.04 -30.43 -2.31
N PRO A 162 -24.75 -29.90 -3.32
CA PRO A 162 -25.03 -30.59 -4.58
C PRO A 162 -23.88 -30.54 -5.59
N ASP A 163 -23.78 -31.62 -6.37
CA ASP A 163 -22.91 -31.76 -7.54
C ASP A 163 -23.30 -30.81 -8.68
N LEU A 164 -22.40 -29.90 -9.02
CA LEU A 164 -22.38 -29.20 -10.29
C LEU A 164 -20.94 -29.19 -10.79
N LEU A 165 -20.61 -30.09 -11.72
CA LEU A 165 -19.70 -29.88 -12.85
C LEU A 165 -19.64 -31.18 -13.72
N PRO A 166 -19.46 -31.06 -15.05
CA PRO A 166 -19.54 -32.17 -15.99
C PRO A 166 -18.24 -32.99 -16.08
N ASP A 167 -18.40 -34.31 -16.16
CA ASP A 167 -17.35 -35.28 -16.48
C ASP A 167 -16.91 -35.12 -17.95
N LYS A 168 -15.71 -34.57 -18.19
CA LYS A 168 -14.76 -34.98 -19.25
C LYS A 168 -13.48 -34.14 -19.25
N PRO A 169 -12.30 -34.72 -18.96
CA PRO A 169 -11.02 -34.09 -19.26
C PRO A 169 -10.50 -34.57 -20.62
N GLY A 170 -10.04 -33.63 -21.45
CA GLY A 170 -9.06 -33.93 -22.49
C GLY A 170 -9.38 -33.38 -23.87
N GLU A 171 -9.11 -32.09 -24.10
CA GLU A 171 -8.63 -31.63 -25.39
C GLU A 171 -7.34 -30.83 -25.14
N VAL A 172 -6.25 -31.41 -25.63
CA VAL A 172 -4.89 -30.87 -25.50
C VAL A 172 -4.74 -29.75 -26.51
N TYR A 173 -4.50 -28.53 -26.03
CA TYR A 173 -4.10 -27.40 -26.86
C TYR A 173 -2.63 -27.57 -27.23
N ASP A 174 -2.36 -27.82 -28.52
CA ASP A 174 -1.02 -27.92 -29.10
C ASP A 174 -0.57 -26.50 -29.52
N PRO A 175 0.50 -25.94 -28.93
CA PRO A 175 0.94 -24.60 -29.28
C PRO A 175 1.61 -24.59 -30.67
N GLU A 176 1.10 -23.67 -31.48
CA GLU A 176 1.52 -23.30 -32.83
C GLU A 176 3.06 -23.17 -33.01
N PRO A 177 3.68 -23.82 -34.02
CA PRO A 177 5.10 -23.64 -34.30
C PRO A 177 5.35 -22.41 -35.20
N ALA A 178 6.48 -21.77 -34.93
CA ALA A 178 7.00 -20.58 -35.61
C ALA A 178 6.91 -20.61 -37.15
N ALA A 179 6.66 -19.41 -37.69
CA ALA A 179 6.50 -19.09 -39.11
C ALA A 179 7.53 -19.79 -40.02
N ARG A 180 7.02 -20.66 -40.91
CA ARG A 180 7.75 -21.19 -42.07
C ARG A 180 7.59 -20.25 -43.25
N VAL A 181 8.71 -19.98 -43.93
CA VAL A 181 8.76 -19.34 -45.25
C VAL A 181 8.00 -20.20 -46.26
N VAL A 182 6.94 -19.65 -46.85
CA VAL A 182 6.13 -20.31 -47.89
C VAL A 182 6.79 -20.13 -49.25
N VAL A 183 7.26 -21.24 -49.84
CA VAL A 183 7.60 -21.33 -51.26
C VAL A 183 6.31 -21.58 -52.04
N LYS A 184 6.05 -20.75 -53.05
CA LYS A 184 4.85 -20.80 -53.91
C LYS A 184 4.82 -22.10 -54.73
N PRO A 185 3.83 -23.00 -54.57
CA PRO A 185 3.67 -24.18 -55.42
C PRO A 185 3.05 -23.81 -56.78
N ALA A 186 3.37 -24.60 -57.79
CA ALA A 186 2.87 -24.50 -59.16
C ALA A 186 1.35 -24.82 -59.25
N GLU A 187 0.68 -24.14 -60.17
CA GLU A 187 -0.75 -24.27 -60.47
C GLU A 187 -1.14 -25.70 -60.85
N GLU A 188 -2.16 -26.22 -60.14
CA GLU A 188 -2.88 -27.45 -60.47
C GLU A 188 -4.21 -27.09 -61.18
N PRO A 189 -4.70 -27.89 -62.14
CA PRO A 189 -5.82 -27.49 -63.02
C PRO A 189 -7.16 -27.45 -62.31
N ALA A 190 -7.95 -26.42 -62.63
CA ALA A 190 -9.25 -26.12 -62.05
C ALA A 190 -10.30 -27.23 -62.23
N ALA A 191 -10.95 -27.59 -61.12
CA ALA A 191 -12.19 -28.36 -61.09
C ALA A 191 -13.41 -27.47 -61.46
N PRO A 192 -14.50 -28.06 -61.99
CA PRO A 192 -15.65 -27.31 -62.50
C PRO A 192 -16.41 -26.58 -61.39
N VAL A 193 -16.55 -25.27 -61.57
CA VAL A 193 -17.24 -24.32 -60.69
C VAL A 193 -18.72 -24.66 -60.63
N THR A 194 -19.19 -25.05 -59.45
CA THR A 194 -20.63 -25.09 -59.15
C THR A 194 -21.07 -23.66 -58.88
N ALA A 195 -22.05 -23.16 -59.64
CA ALA A 195 -22.53 -21.79 -59.54
C ALA A 195 -23.06 -21.50 -58.12
N ALA A 196 -22.27 -20.78 -57.32
CA ALA A 196 -22.64 -20.30 -56.01
C ALA A 196 -23.75 -19.25 -56.15
N ALA A 197 -24.77 -19.38 -55.30
CA ALA A 197 -25.83 -18.39 -55.15
C ALA A 197 -25.21 -17.00 -54.88
N PRO A 198 -25.83 -15.90 -55.37
CA PRO A 198 -25.33 -14.56 -55.16
C PRO A 198 -25.18 -14.30 -53.66
N ALA A 199 -23.95 -14.06 -53.22
CA ALA A 199 -23.64 -13.66 -51.87
C ALA A 199 -24.44 -12.37 -51.59
N VAL A 200 -25.38 -12.45 -50.65
CA VAL A 200 -26.02 -11.27 -50.10
C VAL A 200 -24.90 -10.48 -49.43
N GLU A 201 -24.54 -9.35 -50.03
CA GLU A 201 -23.56 -8.40 -49.48
C GLU A 201 -24.13 -7.87 -48.17
N GLU A 202 -23.75 -8.52 -47.07
CA GLU A 202 -24.10 -8.12 -45.72
C GLU A 202 -23.53 -6.72 -45.51
N ALA A 203 -24.41 -5.73 -45.42
CA ALA A 203 -24.03 -4.33 -45.25
C ALA A 203 -23.10 -4.22 -44.03
N ALA A 204 -21.95 -3.57 -44.22
CA ALA A 204 -20.98 -3.39 -43.14
C ALA A 204 -21.68 -2.79 -41.90
N PRO A 205 -21.39 -3.30 -40.69
CA PRO A 205 -21.98 -2.76 -39.48
C PRO A 205 -21.69 -1.26 -39.39
N PRO A 206 -22.64 -0.44 -38.91
CA PRO A 206 -22.43 0.99 -38.75
C PRO A 206 -21.20 1.24 -37.85
N PRO A 207 -20.41 2.29 -38.11
CA PRO A 207 -19.27 2.62 -37.28
C PRO A 207 -19.71 2.81 -35.82
N PRO A 208 -18.91 2.37 -34.84
CA PRO A 208 -19.26 2.52 -33.43
C PRO A 208 -19.38 4.01 -33.07
N VAL A 209 -20.41 4.35 -32.30
CA VAL A 209 -20.65 5.73 -31.85
C VAL A 209 -19.76 6.02 -30.64
N THR A 210 -18.99 7.11 -30.72
CA THR A 210 -18.20 7.62 -29.60
C THR A 210 -19.04 8.57 -28.73
N VAL A 211 -19.05 8.33 -27.42
CA VAL A 211 -19.68 9.19 -26.43
C VAL A 211 -18.59 9.92 -25.65
N THR A 212 -18.61 11.25 -25.69
CA THR A 212 -17.68 12.10 -24.92
C THR A 212 -18.34 12.57 -23.63
N THR A 213 -17.67 12.36 -22.50
CA THR A 213 -18.02 12.93 -21.19
C THR A 213 -16.85 13.70 -20.62
N TYR A 214 -17.12 14.53 -19.60
CA TYR A 214 -16.09 15.28 -18.89
C TYR A 214 -16.26 15.09 -17.39
N SER A 215 -15.14 14.95 -16.68
CA SER A 215 -15.07 15.00 -15.23
C SER A 215 -14.05 16.04 -14.78
N GLU A 216 -14.13 16.42 -13.50
CA GLU A 216 -13.16 17.29 -12.85
C GLU A 216 -12.48 16.52 -11.72
N TYR A 217 -11.16 16.67 -11.62
CA TYR A 217 -10.37 16.08 -10.55
C TYR A 217 -9.27 17.04 -10.13
N ARG A 218 -9.32 17.47 -8.87
CA ARG A 218 -8.33 18.37 -8.25
C ARG A 218 -8.02 19.62 -9.11
N GLY A 219 -9.05 20.20 -9.74
CA GLY A 219 -8.93 21.39 -10.57
C GLY A 219 -8.58 21.14 -12.03
N PHE A 220 -8.33 19.89 -12.43
CA PHE A 220 -8.09 19.50 -13.82
C PHE A 220 -9.35 18.92 -14.44
N ARG A 221 -9.57 19.24 -15.72
CA ARG A 221 -10.65 18.66 -16.50
C ARG A 221 -10.14 17.42 -17.24
N ILE A 222 -10.87 16.32 -17.11
CA ILE A 222 -10.57 15.05 -17.78
C ILE A 222 -11.64 14.81 -18.83
N LYS A 223 -11.24 14.69 -20.09
CA LYS A 223 -12.10 14.28 -21.19
C LYS A 223 -12.09 12.75 -21.28
N VAL A 224 -13.27 12.14 -21.33
CA VAL A 224 -13.41 10.67 -21.46
C VAL A 224 -14.23 10.37 -22.71
N ASP A 225 -13.59 9.80 -23.72
CA ASP A 225 -14.19 9.35 -24.97
C ASP A 225 -14.39 7.83 -24.91
N THR A 226 -15.64 7.37 -24.94
CA THR A 226 -15.99 5.95 -24.89
C THR A 226 -16.52 5.48 -26.24
N THR A 227 -15.91 4.43 -26.81
CA THR A 227 -16.33 3.82 -28.08
C THR A 227 -16.51 2.31 -27.86
N GLY A 228 -17.76 1.85 -27.78
CA GLY A 228 -18.04 0.47 -27.38
C GLY A 228 -17.60 0.19 -25.94
N SER A 229 -16.72 -0.80 -25.75
CA SER A 229 -16.12 -1.14 -24.45
C SER A 229 -14.78 -0.43 -24.17
N GLU A 230 -14.28 0.35 -25.13
CA GLU A 230 -13.01 1.05 -25.01
C GLU A 230 -13.23 2.47 -24.50
N SER A 231 -12.38 2.90 -23.57
CA SER A 231 -12.32 4.28 -23.08
C SER A 231 -10.97 4.90 -23.39
N ALA A 232 -10.96 6.15 -23.84
CA ALA A 232 -9.78 7.01 -23.89
C ALA A 232 -9.99 8.20 -22.96
N CYS A 233 -8.98 8.53 -22.17
CA CYS A 233 -8.96 9.64 -21.23
C CYS A 233 -7.86 10.62 -21.63
N THR A 234 -8.20 11.90 -21.69
CA THR A 234 -7.26 12.98 -21.99
C THR A 234 -7.34 14.05 -20.91
N VAL A 235 -6.17 14.44 -20.38
CA VAL A 235 -6.02 15.63 -19.53
C VAL A 235 -5.23 16.64 -20.33
N GLU A 236 -5.94 17.54 -21.02
CA GLU A 236 -5.36 18.42 -22.05
C GLU A 236 -4.26 19.32 -21.48
N ASP A 237 -4.50 19.92 -20.30
CA ASP A 237 -3.55 20.79 -19.61
C ASP A 237 -2.22 20.10 -19.30
N LEU A 238 -2.24 18.77 -19.16
CA LEU A 238 -1.07 17.94 -18.84
C LEU A 238 -0.52 17.19 -20.03
N GLN A 239 -1.16 17.29 -21.20
CA GLN A 239 -0.84 16.50 -22.39
C GLN A 239 -0.84 14.98 -22.11
N ILE A 240 -1.66 14.53 -21.15
CA ILE A 240 -1.81 13.10 -20.84
C ILE A 240 -2.90 12.53 -21.73
N SER A 241 -2.60 11.41 -22.39
CA SER A 241 -3.57 10.59 -23.11
C SER A 241 -3.35 9.13 -22.75
N THR A 242 -4.39 8.47 -22.26
CA THR A 242 -4.33 7.09 -21.74
C THR A 242 -5.68 6.41 -21.93
N THR A 243 -5.72 5.07 -21.96
CA THR A 243 -7.00 4.33 -21.99
C THR A 243 -7.57 4.08 -20.59
N SER A 244 -6.83 4.42 -19.53
CA SER A 244 -7.21 4.19 -18.14
C SER A 244 -7.47 5.51 -17.42
N TYR A 245 -8.68 5.68 -16.90
CA TYR A 245 -9.05 6.82 -16.07
C TYR A 245 -8.15 6.96 -14.84
N TYR A 246 -7.85 5.84 -14.17
CA TYR A 246 -6.94 5.81 -13.02
C TYR A 246 -5.53 6.32 -13.36
N VAL A 247 -4.98 5.97 -14.53
CA VAL A 247 -3.67 6.49 -14.98
C VAL A 247 -3.72 8.01 -15.19
N ALA A 248 -4.84 8.56 -15.65
CA ALA A 248 -5.01 10.02 -15.75
C ALA A 248 -5.02 10.70 -14.37
N LEU A 249 -5.77 10.14 -13.40
CA LEU A 249 -5.79 10.64 -12.02
C LEU A 249 -4.41 10.60 -11.37
N ARG A 250 -3.70 9.49 -11.56
CA ARG A 250 -2.33 9.32 -11.07
C ARG A 250 -1.39 10.38 -11.66
N GLY A 251 -1.45 10.64 -12.97
CA GLY A 251 -0.62 11.66 -13.60
C GLY A 251 -0.89 13.07 -13.06
N ILE A 252 -2.14 13.38 -12.71
CA ILE A 252 -2.50 14.63 -12.01
C ILE A 252 -1.86 14.67 -10.62
N ASN A 253 -1.95 13.58 -9.84
CA ASN A 253 -1.36 13.52 -8.50
C ASN A 253 0.16 13.60 -8.52
N ASP A 254 0.82 12.92 -9.47
CA ASP A 254 2.28 12.97 -9.66
C ASP A 254 2.74 14.42 -9.90
N LEU A 255 2.04 15.18 -10.77
CA LEU A 255 2.36 16.60 -11.00
C LEU A 255 2.17 17.42 -9.73
N LEU A 256 0.97 17.39 -9.14
CA LEU A 256 0.64 18.23 -7.98
C LEU A 256 1.56 17.94 -6.79
N PHE A 257 1.95 16.68 -6.60
CA PHE A 257 2.90 16.29 -5.58
C PHE A 257 4.29 16.88 -5.83
N ARG A 258 4.80 16.79 -7.07
CA ARG A 258 6.09 17.38 -7.46
C ARG A 258 6.11 18.90 -7.30
N GLU A 259 5.03 19.57 -7.68
CA GLU A 259 4.89 21.03 -7.54
C GLU A 259 4.86 21.44 -6.06
N ALA A 260 4.12 20.72 -5.22
CA ALA A 260 4.00 21.04 -3.80
C ALA A 260 5.29 20.78 -3.02
N THR A 261 5.98 19.69 -3.32
CA THR A 261 7.09 19.19 -2.49
C THR A 261 8.48 19.41 -3.10
N GLY A 262 8.56 19.70 -4.39
CA GLY A 262 9.82 19.69 -5.15
C GLY A 262 10.42 18.30 -5.35
N MET A 263 9.75 17.23 -4.94
CA MET A 263 10.24 15.86 -5.08
C MET A 263 9.75 15.23 -6.38
N ALA A 264 10.69 14.74 -7.20
CA ALA A 264 10.40 13.91 -8.37
C ALA A 264 11.10 12.55 -8.22
N ASN A 265 10.39 11.57 -7.67
CA ASN A 265 10.92 10.23 -7.46
C ASN A 265 9.85 9.19 -7.79
N GLY A 266 10.01 8.52 -8.94
CA GLY A 266 9.02 7.58 -9.44
C GLY A 266 8.78 6.36 -8.53
N GLU A 267 9.76 5.92 -7.73
CA GLU A 267 9.56 4.81 -6.80
C GLU A 267 8.69 5.23 -5.61
N LEU A 268 8.96 6.41 -5.04
CA LEU A 268 8.14 7.01 -3.98
C LEU A 268 6.71 7.26 -4.46
N GLU A 269 6.55 7.86 -5.64
CA GLU A 269 5.25 8.12 -6.26
C GLU A 269 4.48 6.82 -6.51
N ASN A 270 5.14 5.76 -6.97
CA ASN A 270 4.53 4.43 -7.11
C ASN A 270 4.02 3.89 -5.77
N ILE A 271 4.80 4.04 -4.69
CA ILE A 271 4.39 3.62 -3.35
C ILE A 271 3.15 4.38 -2.91
N TYR A 272 3.13 5.71 -3.06
CA TYR A 272 1.99 6.54 -2.70
C TYR A 272 0.76 6.26 -3.55
N ALA A 273 0.91 6.13 -4.87
CA ALA A 273 -0.17 5.76 -5.79
C ALA A 273 -0.75 4.38 -5.44
N SER A 274 0.07 3.45 -4.97
CA SER A 274 -0.39 2.11 -4.59
C SER A 274 -1.28 2.10 -3.35
N ALA A 275 -1.37 3.19 -2.59
CA ALA A 275 -2.21 3.25 -1.39
C ALA A 275 -3.70 3.17 -1.71
N ASP A 276 -4.13 3.69 -2.87
CA ASP A 276 -5.48 3.49 -3.42
C ASP A 276 -5.61 2.06 -3.95
N LYS A 277 -6.22 1.21 -3.13
CA LYS A 277 -6.38 -0.23 -3.35
C LYS A 277 -7.63 -0.56 -4.13
N ASP A 278 -8.65 0.29 -4.07
CA ASP A 278 -9.90 0.08 -4.82
C ASP A 278 -9.89 0.77 -6.19
N GLY A 279 -8.88 1.61 -6.47
CA GLY A 279 -8.72 2.30 -7.74
C GLY A 279 -9.73 3.44 -7.92
N SER A 280 -10.30 3.94 -6.83
CA SER A 280 -11.31 5.01 -6.84
C SER A 280 -10.74 6.36 -7.25
N GLY A 281 -9.42 6.53 -7.18
CA GLY A 281 -8.76 7.82 -7.39
C GLY A 281 -8.81 8.73 -6.16
N ALA A 282 -9.24 8.21 -5.01
CA ALA A 282 -9.24 8.91 -3.74
C ALA A 282 -8.72 7.98 -2.65
N LEU A 283 -8.09 8.56 -1.63
CA LEU A 283 -7.65 7.78 -0.48
C LEU A 283 -8.78 7.71 0.55
N SER A 284 -9.12 6.51 1.00
CA SER A 284 -10.02 6.27 2.13
C SER A 284 -9.26 6.12 3.44
N TRP A 285 -9.93 6.33 4.58
CA TRP A 285 -9.31 6.07 5.90
C TRP A 285 -8.90 4.61 6.09
N GLU A 286 -9.63 3.65 5.52
CA GLU A 286 -9.25 2.23 5.57
C GLU A 286 -7.93 1.99 4.83
N GLU A 287 -7.70 2.67 3.71
CA GLU A 287 -6.45 2.61 2.97
C GLU A 287 -5.30 3.29 3.70
N VAL A 288 -5.56 4.40 4.39
CA VAL A 288 -4.57 5.04 5.29
C VAL A 288 -4.15 4.05 6.38
N ILE A 289 -5.10 3.35 7.01
CA ILE A 289 -4.82 2.32 8.03
C ILE A 289 -3.97 1.18 7.44
N LYS A 290 -4.36 0.65 6.27
CA LYS A 290 -3.61 -0.41 5.60
C LYS A 290 -2.20 0.02 5.22
N PHE A 291 -2.05 1.27 4.75
CA PHE A 291 -0.75 1.84 4.43
C PHE A 291 0.13 1.97 5.67
N GLN A 292 -0.40 2.47 6.79
CA GLN A 292 0.37 2.57 8.03
C GLN A 292 0.80 1.20 8.56
N SER A 293 -0.10 0.22 8.54
CA SER A 293 0.25 -1.14 8.93
C SER A 293 1.35 -1.74 8.04
N TRP A 294 1.31 -1.48 6.74
CA TRP A 294 2.40 -1.88 5.83
C TRP A 294 3.70 -1.13 6.14
N LEU A 295 3.64 0.19 6.35
CA LEU A 295 4.80 1.03 6.65
C LEU A 295 5.52 0.52 7.90
N ALA A 296 4.76 0.28 8.98
CA ALA A 296 5.24 -0.27 10.25
C ALA A 296 5.93 -1.64 10.09
N GLY A 297 5.45 -2.47 9.16
CA GLY A 297 6.05 -3.78 8.88
C GLY A 297 7.24 -3.74 7.90
N ALA A 298 7.37 -2.68 7.09
CA ALA A 298 8.35 -2.60 6.01
C ALA A 298 9.62 -1.82 6.39
N TYR A 299 9.51 -0.92 7.37
CA TYR A 299 10.59 0.00 7.77
C TYR A 299 10.89 -0.13 9.26
N ALA A 300 12.13 0.17 9.65
CA ALA A 300 12.57 0.09 11.04
C ALA A 300 12.65 1.48 11.68
N TYR A 301 12.43 1.57 12.98
CA TYR A 301 12.78 2.77 13.73
C TYR A 301 14.30 2.94 13.79
N ARG A 302 14.81 4.11 13.40
CA ARG A 302 16.24 4.42 13.37
C ARG A 302 16.43 5.86 13.82
N PHE A 303 17.32 6.09 14.76
CA PHE A 303 17.66 7.45 15.16
C PHE A 303 18.52 8.14 14.09
N ASN A 304 18.22 9.39 13.78
CA ASN A 304 19.03 10.26 12.94
C ASN A 304 19.08 11.68 13.51
N GLU A 305 19.98 12.50 12.97
CA GLU A 305 20.18 13.89 13.43
C GLU A 305 19.32 14.91 12.69
N ALA A 306 18.64 14.50 11.62
CA ALA A 306 17.89 15.40 10.75
C ALA A 306 16.68 14.73 10.13
N ALA A 307 15.61 15.48 9.96
CA ALA A 307 14.37 15.02 9.33
C ALA A 307 14.65 14.62 7.87
N LEU A 308 14.45 13.36 7.55
CA LEU A 308 14.66 12.78 6.24
C LEU A 308 13.57 13.21 5.28
N TRP A 309 13.98 13.43 4.04
CA TRP A 309 13.04 13.47 2.94
C TRP A 309 12.40 12.09 2.78
N PRO A 310 11.13 11.98 2.34
CA PRO A 310 10.47 10.68 2.19
C PRO A 310 11.25 9.65 1.33
N TYR A 311 11.92 10.08 0.26
CA TYR A 311 12.76 9.17 -0.53
C TYR A 311 14.04 8.73 0.21
N GLN A 312 14.58 9.58 1.09
CA GLN A 312 15.73 9.22 1.94
C GLN A 312 15.32 8.20 3.00
N PHE A 313 14.16 8.37 3.62
CA PHE A 313 13.57 7.37 4.53
C PHE A 313 13.45 5.99 3.86
N MET A 314 13.02 5.95 2.59
CA MET A 314 12.98 4.70 1.82
C MET A 314 14.36 4.05 1.65
N ILE A 315 15.35 4.84 1.22
CA ILE A 315 16.72 4.38 1.00
C ILE A 315 17.33 3.87 2.31
N GLN A 316 17.09 4.57 3.42
CA GLN A 316 17.60 4.21 4.75
C GLN A 316 16.85 3.06 5.40
N ARG A 317 15.71 2.65 4.81
CA ARG A 317 14.85 1.58 5.31
C ARG A 317 14.37 1.88 6.74
N GLY A 318 14.08 3.15 7.01
CA GLY A 318 13.70 3.63 8.33
C GLY A 318 14.13 5.06 8.62
N GLY A 319 13.75 5.50 9.82
CA GLY A 319 13.96 6.83 10.39
C GLY A 319 13.32 6.90 11.77
N ASP A 320 13.35 8.07 12.40
CA ASP A 320 12.76 8.35 13.71
C ASP A 320 11.40 9.06 13.58
N CYS A 321 10.83 9.50 14.70
CA CYS A 321 9.41 9.85 14.79
C CYS A 321 8.95 10.85 13.71
N GLU A 322 9.76 11.87 13.46
CA GLU A 322 9.50 12.89 12.46
C GLU A 322 9.58 12.34 11.04
N ASP A 323 10.44 11.38 10.76
CA ASP A 323 10.59 10.80 9.43
C ASP A 323 9.39 9.95 9.06
N TRP A 324 8.90 9.17 10.02
CA TRP A 324 7.65 8.42 9.88
C TRP A 324 6.47 9.35 9.65
N ALA A 325 6.41 10.47 10.37
CA ALA A 325 5.41 11.50 10.17
C ALA A 325 5.55 12.17 8.78
N LEU A 326 6.76 12.51 8.34
CA LEU A 326 7.02 13.13 7.04
C LEU A 326 6.69 12.18 5.89
N PHE A 327 7.02 10.90 6.02
CA PHE A 327 6.68 9.87 5.03
C PHE A 327 5.17 9.72 4.86
N THR A 328 4.44 9.73 5.99
CA THR A 328 2.98 9.70 6.02
C THR A 328 2.37 10.97 5.45
N CYS A 329 2.90 12.14 5.83
CA CYS A 329 2.46 13.42 5.28
C CYS A 329 2.64 13.45 3.77
N GLY A 330 3.75 12.92 3.25
CA GLY A 330 3.99 12.81 1.81
C GLY A 330 2.92 12.00 1.08
N LEU A 331 2.50 10.84 1.64
CA LEU A 331 1.36 10.08 1.11
C LEU A 331 0.09 10.94 1.04
N LEU A 332 -0.23 11.60 2.16
CA LEU A 332 -1.45 12.40 2.26
C LEU A 332 -1.44 13.57 1.27
N ARG A 333 -0.29 14.25 1.14
CA ARG A 333 -0.09 15.33 0.17
C ARG A 333 -0.23 14.85 -1.27
N TYR A 334 0.29 13.66 -1.59
CA TYR A 334 0.12 13.03 -2.90
C TYR A 334 -1.36 12.89 -3.26
N TRP A 335 -2.19 12.48 -2.32
CA TRP A 335 -3.65 12.34 -2.48
C TRP A 335 -4.45 13.63 -2.20
N GLY A 336 -3.78 14.76 -2.01
CA GLY A 336 -4.41 16.07 -1.84
C GLY A 336 -5.03 16.33 -0.48
N TRP A 337 -4.68 15.53 0.52
CA TRP A 337 -5.09 15.75 1.90
C TRP A 337 -4.23 16.82 2.54
N GLU A 338 -4.83 17.64 3.40
CA GLU A 338 -4.13 18.65 4.16
C GLU A 338 -3.55 18.03 5.44
N SER A 339 -2.23 17.91 5.51
CA SER A 339 -1.51 17.23 6.59
C SER A 339 -0.36 18.07 7.15
N TYR A 340 -0.02 17.81 8.41
CA TYR A 340 1.00 18.52 9.18
C TYR A 340 1.82 17.54 10.01
N VAL A 341 3.06 17.92 10.34
CA VAL A 341 3.83 17.22 11.37
C VAL A 341 3.64 17.95 12.69
N GLY A 342 3.03 17.29 13.66
CA GLY A 342 2.84 17.80 15.02
C GLY A 342 3.94 17.30 15.94
N ALA A 343 4.65 18.21 16.60
CA ALA A 343 5.66 17.88 17.62
C ALA A 343 5.07 18.06 19.02
N PHE A 344 5.05 16.96 19.77
CA PHE A 344 4.57 16.90 21.13
C PHE A 344 5.74 16.81 22.11
N MET A 345 5.61 17.47 23.25
CA MET A 345 6.63 17.47 24.31
C MET A 345 6.00 17.13 25.65
N PRO A 346 6.68 16.34 26.50
CA PRO A 346 6.24 16.09 27.87
C PRO A 346 6.34 17.36 28.73
N PRO A 347 5.61 17.42 29.86
CA PRO A 347 5.82 18.43 30.88
C PRO A 347 7.28 18.38 31.39
N GLY A 348 8.07 19.40 31.04
CA GLY A 348 9.50 19.45 31.37
C GLY A 348 10.43 19.52 30.15
N GLY A 349 9.92 19.21 28.95
CA GLY A 349 10.59 19.55 27.68
C GLY A 349 11.75 18.65 27.25
N TYR A 350 11.83 17.41 27.73
CA TYR A 350 12.88 16.45 27.34
C TYR A 350 12.31 15.38 26.39
N LEU A 351 13.00 15.10 25.28
CA LEU A 351 12.66 14.08 24.26
C LEU A 351 11.21 14.15 23.77
N GLY A 352 10.97 14.96 22.73
CA GLY A 352 9.67 15.06 22.09
C GLY A 352 9.34 13.85 21.20
N HIS A 353 8.12 13.86 20.66
CA HIS A 353 7.61 12.87 19.71
C HIS A 353 6.89 13.61 18.59
N ALA A 354 7.09 13.16 17.37
CA ALA A 354 6.46 13.75 16.19
C ALA A 354 5.47 12.76 15.57
N ILE A 355 4.29 13.28 15.20
CA ILE A 355 3.23 12.50 14.55
C ILE A 355 2.67 13.27 13.35
N THR A 356 1.95 12.57 12.48
CA THR A 356 1.17 13.24 11.44
C THR A 356 -0.18 13.69 11.99
N LEU A 357 -0.61 14.89 11.61
CA LEU A 357 -1.93 15.43 11.90
C LEU A 357 -2.65 15.75 10.59
N VAL A 358 -3.82 15.15 10.38
CA VAL A 358 -4.66 15.39 9.20
C VAL A 358 -5.74 16.39 9.53
N TYR A 359 -5.82 17.47 8.78
CA TYR A 359 -6.87 18.47 8.96
C TYR A 359 -8.21 18.00 8.37
N SER A 360 -9.27 18.22 9.13
CA SER A 360 -10.65 18.11 8.70
C SER A 360 -11.46 19.27 9.26
N GLN A 361 -12.43 19.75 8.49
CA GLN A 361 -13.34 20.79 8.97
C GLN A 361 -14.33 20.25 10.02
N GLN A 362 -14.56 18.94 10.04
CA GLN A 362 -15.50 18.27 10.92
C GLN A 362 -14.87 17.04 11.57
N GLU A 363 -15.38 16.65 12.73
CA GLU A 363 -14.99 15.41 13.39
C GLU A 363 -15.34 14.21 12.51
N ILE A 364 -14.45 13.21 12.48
CA ILE A 364 -14.64 11.99 11.70
C ILE A 364 -14.98 10.87 12.67
N ILE A 365 -16.19 10.34 12.53
CA ILE A 365 -16.71 9.29 13.43
C ILE A 365 -15.76 8.09 13.44
N GLY A 366 -15.38 7.67 14.64
CA GLY A 366 -14.49 6.51 14.86
C GLY A 366 -13.01 6.85 14.97
N PHE A 367 -12.63 8.12 14.77
CA PHE A 367 -11.26 8.59 14.93
C PHE A 367 -11.20 9.65 16.04
N GLY A 368 -10.20 9.55 16.91
CA GLY A 368 -9.84 10.64 17.82
C GLY A 368 -9.34 11.85 17.03
N SER A 369 -9.46 13.05 17.62
CA SER A 369 -8.96 14.27 17.01
C SER A 369 -8.64 15.35 18.06
N TYR A 370 -7.72 16.25 17.70
CA TYR A 370 -7.51 17.50 18.41
C TYR A 370 -8.36 18.59 17.76
N SER A 371 -9.17 19.30 18.54
CA SER A 371 -10.03 20.36 18.02
C SER A 371 -9.44 21.73 18.32
N ILE A 372 -9.38 22.58 17.30
CA ILE A 372 -9.00 23.98 17.40
C ILE A 372 -10.25 24.79 17.05
N GLU A 373 -10.83 25.46 18.06
CA GLU A 373 -12.12 26.16 17.92
C GLU A 373 -12.02 27.41 17.05
N GLU A 374 -10.90 28.14 17.18
CA GLU A 374 -10.68 29.41 16.49
C GLU A 374 -9.31 29.42 15.82
N HIS A 375 -9.23 30.17 14.72
CA HIS A 375 -7.97 30.41 14.05
C HIS A 375 -6.95 31.00 15.03
N CYS A 376 -5.86 30.27 15.25
CA CYS A 376 -4.85 30.62 16.24
C CYS A 376 -3.46 30.67 15.60
N TYR A 377 -2.45 30.99 16.41
CA TYR A 377 -1.06 30.94 15.98
C TYR A 377 -0.29 29.99 16.90
N LEU A 378 0.41 29.01 16.30
CA LEU A 378 1.33 28.14 17.02
C LEU A 378 2.74 28.45 16.52
N ASN A 379 3.62 28.90 17.41
CA ASN A 379 4.98 29.37 17.08
C ASN A 379 5.01 30.42 15.94
N GLY A 380 4.06 31.35 15.99
CA GLY A 380 3.95 32.43 14.99
C GLY A 380 3.36 31.98 13.64
N ARG A 381 2.89 30.74 13.52
CA ARG A 381 2.27 30.21 12.31
C ARG A 381 0.76 30.12 12.45
N PRO A 382 0.00 30.58 11.45
CA PRO A 382 -1.45 30.46 11.49
C PRO A 382 -1.87 28.99 11.47
N VAL A 383 -2.76 28.61 12.39
CA VAL A 383 -3.36 27.28 12.45
C VAL A 383 -4.87 27.45 12.26
N LYS A 384 -5.43 26.65 11.35
CA LYS A 384 -6.86 26.73 11.00
C LYS A 384 -7.71 26.17 12.13
N ALA A 385 -8.91 26.74 12.29
CA ALA A 385 -9.93 26.10 13.10
C ALA A 385 -10.42 24.81 12.43
N GLY A 386 -10.64 23.77 13.22
CA GLY A 386 -11.09 22.46 12.77
C GLY A 386 -10.56 21.32 13.63
N CYS A 387 -10.69 20.11 13.11
CA CYS A 387 -10.28 18.86 13.74
C CYS A 387 -8.98 18.35 13.10
N TYR A 388 -8.05 17.89 13.94
CA TYR A 388 -6.76 17.35 13.54
C TYR A 388 -6.67 15.89 13.98
N ILE A 389 -6.78 14.97 13.03
CA ILE A 389 -6.78 13.53 13.28
C ILE A 389 -5.33 13.04 13.36
N PRO A 390 -4.87 12.46 14.50
CA PRO A 390 -3.51 11.96 14.64
C PRO A 390 -3.29 10.66 13.87
N ILE A 391 -2.09 10.52 13.32
CA ILE A 391 -1.55 9.29 12.76
C ILE A 391 -0.14 9.11 13.33
N ASP A 392 0.04 8.04 14.10
CA ASP A 392 1.24 7.77 14.88
C ASP A 392 1.68 6.30 14.71
N TYR A 393 2.81 6.07 14.03
CA TYR A 393 3.35 4.77 13.61
C TYR A 393 2.30 3.76 13.09
N GLU A 394 1.67 3.03 14.00
CA GLU A 394 0.71 1.95 13.76
C GLU A 394 -0.75 2.33 14.06
N LYS A 395 -0.99 3.56 14.51
CA LYS A 395 -2.29 4.09 14.92
C LYS A 395 -2.75 5.18 13.95
N VAL A 396 -4.03 5.12 13.56
CA VAL A 396 -4.71 6.13 12.76
C VAL A 396 -5.96 6.55 13.53
N GLY A 397 -6.08 7.85 13.81
CA GLY A 397 -7.09 8.41 14.72
C GLY A 397 -6.84 8.13 16.19
N ASP A 398 -5.62 7.78 16.56
CA ASP A 398 -5.22 7.62 17.96
C ASP A 398 -3.73 7.91 18.09
N ILE A 399 -3.26 8.07 19.32
CA ILE A 399 -1.84 8.17 19.64
C ILE A 399 -1.32 6.81 20.12
N SER A 400 -0.06 6.49 19.80
CA SER A 400 0.58 5.29 20.32
C SER A 400 0.99 5.47 21.78
N ASP A 401 1.45 4.39 22.41
CA ASP A 401 2.01 4.44 23.77
C ASP A 401 3.35 5.22 23.85
N ALA A 402 3.82 5.79 22.73
CA ALA A 402 4.97 6.70 22.70
C ALA A 402 4.66 8.08 23.30
N MET A 403 3.39 8.41 23.52
CA MET A 403 2.95 9.67 24.13
C MET A 403 2.17 9.42 25.41
N GLU A 404 2.38 10.28 26.41
CA GLU A 404 1.55 10.31 27.61
C GLU A 404 0.42 11.34 27.49
N ALA A 405 -0.61 11.20 28.31
CA ALA A 405 -1.83 12.01 28.23
C ALA A 405 -1.61 13.50 28.59
N ASP A 406 -0.48 13.86 29.20
CA ASP A 406 -0.12 15.22 29.58
C ASP A 406 0.88 15.89 28.61
N TRP A 407 1.22 15.22 27.51
CA TRP A 407 2.05 15.81 26.46
C TRP A 407 1.29 16.90 25.71
N GLU A 408 1.98 17.98 25.42
CA GLU A 408 1.40 19.15 24.77
C GLU A 408 1.93 19.28 23.34
N LEU A 409 1.04 19.57 22.39
CA LEU A 409 1.43 19.98 21.04
C LEU A 409 2.17 21.32 21.13
N LYS A 410 3.46 21.32 20.85
CA LYS A 410 4.31 22.52 20.90
C LYS A 410 4.50 23.16 19.54
N GLU A 411 4.66 22.34 18.51
CA GLU A 411 4.93 22.83 17.16
C GLU A 411 4.06 22.11 16.14
N LEU A 412 3.71 22.83 15.07
CA LEU A 412 2.99 22.30 13.92
C LEU A 412 3.71 22.75 12.65
N PHE A 413 4.23 21.78 11.90
CA PHE A 413 5.02 22.03 10.71
C PHE A 413 4.24 21.70 9.45
N VAL A 414 4.38 22.56 8.44
CA VAL A 414 4.15 22.15 7.06
C VAL A 414 5.31 21.21 6.69
N PRO A 415 5.03 19.99 6.20
CA PRO A 415 6.05 18.94 6.02
C PRO A 415 7.31 19.43 5.29
N GLU A 416 7.12 20.20 4.23
CA GLU A 416 8.16 20.67 3.32
C GLU A 416 9.18 21.61 3.99
N GLU A 417 8.82 22.24 5.11
CA GLU A 417 9.67 23.21 5.80
C GLU A 417 10.72 22.57 6.71
N ILE A 418 10.55 21.30 7.06
CA ILE A 418 11.45 20.60 7.99
C ILE A 418 12.30 19.52 7.32
N TYR A 419 12.14 19.30 6.00
CA TYR A 419 13.01 18.40 5.25
C TYR A 419 14.49 18.81 5.37
N GLY A 420 15.32 17.89 5.85
CA GLY A 420 16.75 18.08 6.08
C GLY A 420 17.10 18.94 7.29
N ARG A 421 16.11 19.38 8.08
CA ARG A 421 16.34 20.17 9.29
C ARG A 421 16.84 19.27 10.42
N GLN A 422 17.78 19.77 11.23
CA GLN A 422 18.16 19.11 12.48
C GLN A 422 17.04 19.23 13.51
N MET A 423 16.66 18.11 14.12
CA MET A 423 15.52 17.99 15.02
C MET A 423 15.92 17.71 16.47
#